data_AF-A0A3M2CKY0-F1
#
_entry.id   AF-A0A3M2CKY0-F1
#
_cell.length_a   1.000
_cell.length_b   1.000
_cell.length_c   1.000
_cell.angle_alpha   90.00
_cell.angle_beta   90.00
_cell.angle_gamma   90.00
#
_symmetry.space_group_name_H-M   'P 1'
#
loop_
_entity.id
_entity.type
_entity.pdbx_description
1 polymer ?
#
loop_
_entity_poly.entity_id
_entity_poly.type
_entity_poly.pdbx_seq_one_letter_code
_entity_poly.pdbx_strand_id
1 'polypeptide(L)'
;MLLPFDALPDRLELPTPARAAAPIAVRVRPPGSKSLTNRALLLAALAEGRSELRGALVDADDARRMMDAVRVLGAEVEVEGTTVRV
;
A
#
# COMPACT_ATOMS: atom_id res chain seq x y z
N MET A 1 -22.62 -8.94 6.91
CA MET A 1 -23.24 -8.28 8.08
C MET A 1 -22.52 -6.95 8.27
N LEU A 2 -23.18 -5.82 8.01
CA LEU A 2 -22.59 -4.51 8.27
C LEU A 2 -22.50 -4.35 9.80
N LEU A 3 -21.34 -3.91 10.30
CA LEU A 3 -21.21 -3.55 11.71
C LEU A 3 -22.22 -2.43 12.02
N PRO A 4 -22.90 -2.47 13.17
CA PRO A 4 -23.77 -1.38 13.56
C PRO A 4 -22.94 -0.11 13.77
N PHE A 5 -23.54 1.06 13.52
CA PHE A 5 -22.82 2.34 13.45
C PHE A 5 -22.09 2.72 14.75
N ASP A 6 -22.57 2.21 15.88
CA ASP A 6 -22.01 2.33 17.23
C ASP A 6 -20.78 1.43 17.48
N ALA A 7 -20.53 0.44 16.62
CA ALA A 7 -19.35 -0.42 16.66
C ALA A 7 -18.20 0.05 15.75
N LEU A 8 -18.36 1.20 15.09
CA LEU A 8 -17.31 1.82 14.29
C LEU A 8 -16.29 2.54 15.18
N PRO A 9 -15.05 2.75 14.71
CA PRO A 9 -14.07 3.57 15.42
C PRO A 9 -14.61 4.98 15.69
N ASP A 10 -14.01 5.66 16.68
CA ASP A 10 -14.31 7.05 16.97
C ASP A 10 -14.26 7.92 15.71
N ARG A 11 -15.16 8.90 15.63
CA ARG A 11 -15.14 9.86 14.53
C ARG A 11 -13.82 10.61 14.51
N LEU A 12 -13.11 10.50 13.40
CA LEU A 12 -11.97 11.36 13.11
C LEU A 12 -12.51 12.73 12.68
N GLU A 13 -12.49 13.70 13.59
CA GLU A 13 -12.77 15.09 13.27
C GLU A 13 -11.73 15.58 12.25
N LEU A 14 -12.19 15.91 11.04
CA LEU A 14 -11.34 16.48 10.00
C LEU A 14 -11.36 18.00 10.16
N PRO A 15 -10.22 18.64 10.50
CA PRO A 15 -10.19 20.09 10.59
C PRO A 15 -10.57 20.69 9.24
N THR A 16 -11.34 21.78 9.26
CA THR A 16 -11.63 22.52 8.03
C THR A 16 -10.30 22.98 7.43
N PRO A 17 -9.96 22.56 6.20
CA PRO A 17 -8.67 22.93 5.62
C PRO A 17 -8.62 24.44 5.46
N ALA A 18 -7.51 25.06 5.87
CA ALA A 18 -7.27 26.46 5.60
C ALA A 18 -7.32 26.69 4.08
N ARG A 19 -8.06 27.71 3.64
CA ARG A 19 -8.03 28.13 2.24
C ARG A 19 -6.61 28.59 1.90
N ALA A 20 -6.07 28.08 0.79
CA ALA A 20 -4.82 28.60 0.27
C ALA A 20 -4.97 30.09 -0.02
N ALA A 21 -4.04 30.90 0.50
CA ALA A 21 -4.06 32.36 0.32
C ALA A 21 -3.81 32.77 -1.15
N ALA A 22 -3.23 31.87 -1.96
CA ALA A 22 -2.93 32.05 -3.37
C ALA A 22 -3.00 30.69 -4.11
N PRO A 23 -3.06 30.68 -5.45
CA PRO A 23 -3.02 29.44 -6.24
C PRO A 23 -1.78 28.59 -5.92
N ILE A 24 -1.98 27.29 -5.71
CA ILE A 24 -0.90 26.34 -5.43
C ILE A 24 -0.34 25.82 -6.77
N ALA A 25 0.86 26.24 -7.13
CA ALA A 25 1.59 25.76 -8.31
C ALA A 25 2.64 24.72 -7.90
N VAL A 26 2.25 23.45 -7.77
CA VAL A 26 3.16 22.36 -7.36
C VAL A 26 3.12 21.20 -8.35
N ARG A 27 4.25 20.48 -8.44
CA ARG A 27 4.33 19.16 -9.05
C ARG A 27 4.74 18.16 -7.98
N VAL A 28 3.93 17.13 -7.81
CA VAL A 28 4.17 16.05 -6.84
C VAL A 28 4.25 14.73 -7.57
N ARG A 29 5.14 13.84 -7.12
CA ARG A 29 5.14 12.44 -7.50
C ARG A 29 4.56 11.65 -6.33
N PRO A 30 3.35 11.09 -6.45
CA PRO A 30 2.82 10.25 -5.39
C PRO A 30 3.68 8.98 -5.26
N PRO A 31 3.66 8.34 -4.09
CA PRO A 31 4.30 7.05 -3.92
C PRO A 31 3.56 5.96 -4.72
N GLY A 32 4.04 4.72 -4.63
CA GLY A 32 3.39 3.57 -5.27
C GLY A 32 1.92 3.40 -4.88
N SER A 33 1.14 2.74 -5.73
CA SER A 33 -0.26 2.44 -5.43
C SER A 33 -0.37 1.25 -4.47
N LYS A 34 -1.12 1.41 -3.38
CA LYS A 34 -1.41 0.35 -2.39
C LYS A 34 -2.07 -0.86 -3.03
N SER A 35 -3.16 -0.64 -3.77
CA SER A 35 -3.92 -1.73 -4.40
C SER A 35 -3.13 -2.44 -5.49
N LEU A 36 -2.31 -1.72 -6.27
CA LEU A 36 -1.44 -2.36 -7.26
C LEU A 36 -0.30 -3.13 -6.60
N THR A 37 0.33 -2.58 -5.57
CA THR A 37 1.38 -3.27 -4.79
C THR A 37 0.84 -4.60 -4.25
N ASN A 38 -0.32 -4.59 -3.60
CA ASN A 38 -0.88 -5.81 -3.00
C ASN A 38 -1.28 -6.86 -4.05
N ARG A 39 -1.88 -6.45 -5.17
CA ARG A 39 -2.22 -7.38 -6.26
C ARG A 39 -0.97 -7.95 -6.93
N ALA A 40 0.04 -7.11 -7.16
CA ALA A 40 1.28 -7.53 -7.78
C ALA A 40 2.04 -8.52 -6.89
N LEU A 41 2.07 -8.32 -5.56
CA LEU A 41 2.67 -9.27 -4.61
C LEU A 41 2.01 -10.66 -4.68
N LEU A 42 0.67 -10.71 -4.72
CA LEU A 42 -0.06 -11.98 -4.85
C LEU A 42 0.20 -12.67 -6.19
N LEU A 43 0.16 -11.92 -7.30
CA LEU A 43 0.43 -12.48 -8.63
C LEU A 43 1.87 -12.99 -8.73
N ALA A 44 2.83 -12.25 -8.17
CA ALA A 44 4.23 -12.61 -8.15
C ALA A 44 4.48 -13.89 -7.33
N ALA A 45 3.84 -14.02 -6.17
CA ALA A 45 3.91 -15.22 -5.34
C ALA A 45 3.28 -16.48 -5.98
N LEU A 46 2.36 -16.31 -6.93
CA LEU A 46 1.71 -17.40 -7.66
C LEU A 46 2.40 -17.72 -8.99
N ALA A 47 3.27 -16.84 -9.48
CA ALA A 47 3.95 -17.01 -10.75
C ALA A 47 5.08 -18.03 -10.64
N GLU A 48 5.36 -18.73 -11.74
CA GLU A 48 6.55 -19.57 -11.83
C GLU A 48 7.81 -18.71 -12.01
N GLY A 49 8.88 -19.05 -11.29
CA GLY A 49 10.16 -18.34 -11.36
C GLY A 49 10.21 -17.14 -10.43
N ARG A 50 10.97 -16.09 -10.82
CA ARG A 50 11.21 -14.90 -10.02
C ARG A 50 10.60 -13.67 -10.67
N SER A 51 9.80 -12.94 -9.90
CA SER A 51 9.18 -11.68 -10.31
C SER A 51 9.91 -10.48 -9.71
N GLU A 52 9.97 -9.38 -10.45
CA GLU A 52 10.50 -8.10 -9.94
C GLU A 52 9.45 -7.00 -10.06
N LEU A 53 9.04 -6.46 -8.92
CA LEU A 53 8.07 -5.38 -8.79
C LEU A 53 8.81 -4.06 -8.53
N ARG A 54 8.58 -3.04 -9.37
CA ARG A 54 9.23 -1.73 -9.25
C ARG A 54 8.24 -0.65 -8.81
N GLY A 55 8.70 0.28 -7.97
CA GLY A 55 7.85 1.36 -7.47
C GLY A 55 6.76 0.89 -6.51
N ALA A 56 7.00 -0.24 -5.83
CA ALA A 56 6.09 -0.78 -4.82
C ALA A 56 6.00 0.16 -3.61
N LEU A 57 4.81 0.21 -2.99
CA LEU A 57 4.56 1.00 -1.78
C LEU A 57 5.03 0.25 -0.53
N VAL A 58 6.34 -0.01 -0.41
CA VAL A 58 6.93 -0.89 0.63
C VAL A 58 6.72 -0.41 2.07
N ASP A 59 6.56 0.90 2.27
CA ASP A 59 6.46 1.51 3.61
C ASP A 59 5.03 1.61 4.15
N ALA A 60 4.02 1.29 3.33
CA ALA A 60 2.65 1.23 3.82
C ALA A 60 2.43 -0.03 4.66
N ASP A 61 1.71 0.11 5.78
CA ASP A 61 1.36 -1.02 6.66
C ASP A 61 0.64 -2.12 5.87
N ASP A 62 -0.36 -1.77 5.04
CA ASP A 62 -1.06 -2.73 4.17
C ASP A 62 -0.12 -3.55 3.26
N ALA A 63 0.95 -2.94 2.74
CA ALA A 63 1.89 -3.63 1.86
C ALA A 63 2.83 -4.54 2.67
N ARG A 64 3.27 -4.10 3.86
CA ARG A 64 4.06 -4.92 4.78
C ARG A 64 3.28 -6.16 5.21
N ARG A 65 2.01 -6.00 5.57
CA ARG A 65 1.11 -7.11 5.90
C ARG A 65 0.93 -8.08 4.73
N MET A 66 0.83 -7.57 3.50
CA MET A 66 0.74 -8.42 2.32
C MET A 66 2.04 -9.19 2.05
N MET A 67 3.21 -8.53 2.17
CA MET A 67 4.51 -9.19 2.05
C MET A 67 4.67 -10.31 3.10
N ASP A 68 4.25 -10.06 4.34
CA ASP A 68 4.28 -11.08 5.39
C ASP A 68 3.28 -12.21 5.11
N ALA A 69 2.09 -11.90 4.60
CA ALA A 69 1.10 -12.92 4.24
C ALA A 69 1.62 -13.85 3.14
N VAL A 70 2.23 -13.32 2.07
CA VAL A 70 2.79 -14.16 1.01
C VAL A 70 4.01 -14.96 1.48
N ARG A 71 4.82 -14.42 2.41
CA ARG A 71 5.88 -15.19 3.09
C ARG A 71 5.33 -16.37 3.89
N VAL A 72 4.26 -16.16 4.65
CA VAL A 72 3.58 -17.24 5.39
C VAL A 72 3.03 -18.31 4.44
N LEU A 73 2.61 -17.92 3.25
CA LEU A 73 2.16 -18.84 2.19
C LEU A 73 3.31 -19.54 1.45
N GLY A 74 4.57 -19.23 1.76
CA GLY A 74 5.75 -19.92 1.24
C GLY A 74 6.54 -19.17 0.17
N ALA A 75 6.18 -17.93 -0.18
CA ALA A 75 6.96 -17.13 -1.12
C ALA A 75 8.18 -16.50 -0.42
N GLU A 76 9.34 -16.51 -1.09
CA GLU A 76 10.49 -15.72 -0.66
C GLU A 76 10.26 -14.26 -1.07
N VAL A 77 10.53 -13.29 -0.19
CA VAL A 77 10.30 -11.87 -0.51
C VAL A 77 11.49 -11.04 -0.06
N GLU A 78 12.20 -10.48 -1.04
CA GLU A 78 13.33 -9.58 -0.86
C GLU A 78 12.91 -8.14 -1.20
N VAL A 79 13.35 -7.18 -0.40
CA VAL A 79 13.00 -5.76 -0.58
C VAL A 79 14.27 -4.92 -0.67
N GLU A 80 14.37 -4.12 -1.73
CA GLU A 80 15.47 -3.19 -1.98
C GLU A 80 14.91 -1.84 -2.44
N GLY A 81 14.89 -0.85 -1.54
CA GLY A 81 14.22 0.43 -1.82
C GLY A 81 12.74 0.20 -2.14
N THR A 82 12.28 0.64 -3.32
CA THR A 82 10.91 0.40 -3.80
C THR A 82 10.81 -0.78 -4.77
N THR A 83 11.87 -1.60 -4.86
CA THR A 83 11.89 -2.83 -5.64
C THR A 83 11.62 -4.01 -4.71
N VAL A 84 10.68 -4.88 -5.08
CA VAL A 84 10.37 -6.12 -4.37
C VAL A 84 10.58 -7.28 -5.31
N ARG A 85 11.32 -8.30 -4.87
CA ARG A 85 11.49 -9.55 -5.60
C ARG A 85 10.79 -10.66 -4.84
N VAL A 86 9.92 -11.37 -5.55
CA VAL A 86 9.13 -12.51 -5.06
C VAL A 86 9.40 -13.70 -5.96
#